data_AF-A0A965VCI2-F1
#
_entry.id   AF-A0A965VCI2-F1
#
_cell.length_a   1.000
_cell.length_b   1.000
_cell.length_c   1.000
_cell.angle_alpha   90.00
_cell.angle_beta   90.00
_cell.angle_gamma   90.00
#
_symmetry.space_group_name_H-M   'P 1'
#
loop_
_entity.id
_entity.type
_entity.pdbx_description
1 polymer ?
#
loop_
_entity_poly.entity_id
_entity_poly.type
_entity_poly.pdbx_seq_one_letter_code
_entity_poly.pdbx_strand_id
1 'polypeptide(L)'
;GGAELTALIGTSAWLAPGSGTALMVEAIVRNQGRVLPCSVELKGEFGVSDCFVGVPVKLTNKGVEKIYQFELSPSESEAFKKSVAANVELMNITKGFL
;
A
#
# COMPACT_ATOMS: atom_id res chain seq x y z
N GLY A 1 -7.11 -15.86 1.47
CA GLY A 1 -7.34 -14.44 1.80
C GLY A 1 -8.59 -13.91 1.12
N GLY A 2 -8.46 -12.92 0.23
CA GLY A 2 -9.62 -12.31 -0.46
C GLY A 2 -10.31 -13.23 -1.47
N ALA A 3 -9.56 -13.79 -2.42
CA ALA A 3 -10.11 -14.69 -3.45
C ALA A 3 -10.73 -15.97 -2.88
N GLU A 4 -10.16 -16.47 -1.79
CA GLU A 4 -10.67 -17.62 -1.05
C GLU A 4 -12.01 -17.31 -0.37
N LEU A 5 -12.13 -16.14 0.28
CA LEU A 5 -13.40 -15.67 0.82
C LEU A 5 -14.43 -15.43 -0.29
N THR A 6 -14.04 -14.86 -1.43
CA THR A 6 -14.94 -14.72 -2.57
C THR A 6 -15.46 -16.08 -3.06
N ALA A 7 -14.60 -17.10 -3.10
CA ALA A 7 -14.99 -18.45 -3.51
C ALA A 7 -15.94 -19.13 -2.50
N LEU A 8 -15.79 -18.85 -1.21
CA LEU A 8 -16.61 -19.47 -0.15
C LEU A 8 -17.95 -18.76 0.07
N ILE A 9 -17.95 -17.42 0.12
CA ILE A 9 -19.12 -16.61 0.48
C ILE A 9 -19.81 -15.98 -0.74
N GLY A 10 -19.26 -16.15 -1.95
CA GLY A 10 -19.83 -15.68 -3.21
C GLY A 10 -19.64 -14.17 -3.49
N THR A 11 -18.95 -13.46 -2.60
CA THR A 11 -18.73 -12.01 -2.70
C THR A 11 -17.42 -11.61 -2.02
N SER A 12 -16.82 -10.49 -2.43
CA SER A 12 -15.52 -10.02 -1.96
C SER A 12 -15.52 -9.69 -0.47
N ALA A 13 -14.43 -9.95 0.25
CA ALA A 13 -14.34 -9.63 1.68
C ALA A 13 -14.65 -8.15 1.99
N TRP A 14 -15.59 -7.86 2.91
CA TRP A 14 -15.97 -6.49 3.30
C TRP A 14 -15.55 -6.09 4.73
N LEU A 15 -15.56 -7.02 5.69
CA LEU A 15 -15.28 -6.71 7.11
C LEU A 15 -13.83 -6.31 7.34
N ALA A 16 -12.88 -7.08 6.81
CA ALA A 16 -11.45 -6.81 6.94
C ALA A 16 -11.03 -5.45 6.33
N PRO A 17 -11.39 -5.10 5.07
CA PRO A 17 -11.06 -3.79 4.52
C PRO A 17 -11.79 -2.64 5.23
N GLY A 18 -13.02 -2.87 5.72
CA GLY A 18 -13.74 -1.88 6.54
C GLY A 18 -13.00 -1.56 7.83
N SER A 19 -12.56 -2.59 8.56
CA SER A 19 -11.76 -2.43 9.78
C SER A 19 -10.42 -1.74 9.50
N GLY A 20 -9.72 -2.13 8.44
CA GLY A 20 -8.47 -1.49 8.02
C GLY A 20 -8.63 0.01 7.73
N THR A 21 -9.70 0.37 7.02
CA THR A 21 -10.01 1.78 6.71
C THR A 21 -10.35 2.55 7.98
N ALA A 22 -11.15 1.98 8.89
CA ALA A 22 -11.49 2.60 10.16
C ALA A 22 -10.24 2.88 11.01
N LEU A 23 -9.28 1.94 11.04
CA LEU A 23 -7.99 2.12 11.73
C LEU A 23 -7.15 3.25 11.12
N MET A 24 -7.11 3.36 9.80
CA MET A 24 -6.41 4.44 9.11
C MET A 24 -7.04 5.81 9.42
N VAL A 25 -8.37 5.90 9.36
CA VAL A 25 -9.12 7.13 9.69
C VAL A 25 -8.88 7.52 11.14
N GLU A 26 -8.95 6.56 12.07
CA GLU A 26 -8.70 6.82 13.49
C GLU A 26 -7.28 7.36 13.71
N ALA A 27 -6.26 6.75 13.08
CA ALA A 27 -4.88 7.17 13.21
C ALA A 27 -4.65 8.62 12.75
N ILE A 28 -5.31 9.02 11.65
CA ILE A 28 -5.25 10.38 11.09
C ILE A 28 -6.00 11.37 11.99
N VAL A 29 -7.28 11.11 12.29
CA VAL A 29 -8.15 12.04 13.04
C VAL A 29 -7.64 12.26 14.46
N ARG A 30 -7.15 11.21 15.12
CA ARG A 30 -6.60 11.30 16.49
C ARG A 30 -5.11 11.66 16.52
N ASN A 31 -4.49 11.93 15.37
CA ASN A 31 -3.07 12.24 15.24
C ASN A 31 -2.15 11.29 16.03
N GLN A 32 -2.41 9.99 15.93
CA GLN A 32 -1.73 8.99 16.77
C GLN A 32 -0.27 8.75 16.36
N GLY A 33 0.13 9.15 15.15
CA GLY A 33 1.46 8.86 14.62
C GLY A 33 1.70 7.36 14.43
N ARG A 34 0.65 6.58 14.18
CA ARG A 34 0.74 5.11 14.01
C ARG A 34 1.50 4.77 12.73
N VAL A 35 2.28 3.69 12.82
CA VAL A 35 2.93 3.08 11.65
C VAL A 35 1.99 2.01 11.10
N LEU A 36 1.51 2.21 9.89
CA LEU A 36 0.59 1.27 9.21
C LEU A 36 1.12 0.97 7.80
N PRO A 37 0.95 -0.27 7.30
CA PRO A 37 1.23 -0.56 5.89
C PRO A 37 0.16 0.12 5.03
N CYS A 38 0.55 1.03 4.15
CA CYS A 38 -0.36 1.72 3.24
C CYS A 38 0.23 1.79 1.84
N SER A 39 -0.64 1.77 0.82
CA SER A 39 -0.21 2.03 -0.56
C SER A 39 -0.03 3.53 -0.75
N VAL A 40 1.20 3.96 -1.03
CA VAL A 40 1.55 5.37 -1.20
C VAL A 40 2.44 5.55 -2.43
N GLU A 41 2.44 6.75 -3.00
CA GLU A 41 3.34 7.12 -4.09
C GLU A 41 4.79 7.20 -3.57
N LEU A 42 5.69 6.44 -4.19
CA LEU A 42 7.13 6.54 -3.92
C LEU A 42 7.75 7.61 -4.81
N LYS A 43 8.64 8.41 -4.24
CA LYS A 43 9.35 9.55 -4.86
C LYS A 43 10.87 9.40 -4.76
N GLY A 44 11.36 8.16 -4.80
CA GLY A 44 12.77 7.81 -4.67
C GLY A 44 13.05 6.79 -3.56
N GLU A 45 12.09 6.51 -2.68
CA GLU A 45 12.21 5.47 -1.67
C GLU A 45 12.41 4.09 -2.30
N PHE A 46 13.31 3.28 -1.70
CA PHE A 46 13.71 1.97 -2.25
C PHE A 46 14.27 2.04 -3.69
N GLY A 47 14.69 3.21 -4.16
CA GLY A 47 15.16 3.44 -5.53
C GLY A 47 14.04 3.44 -6.57
N VAL A 48 12.78 3.61 -6.15
CA VAL A 48 11.59 3.61 -7.00
C VAL A 48 10.93 5.00 -6.96
N SER A 49 10.51 5.49 -8.11
CA SER A 49 9.78 6.76 -8.27
C SER A 49 8.54 6.55 -9.14
N ASP A 50 7.54 7.42 -8.98
CA ASP A 50 6.30 7.49 -9.78
C ASP A 50 5.47 6.20 -9.79
N CYS A 51 5.49 5.46 -8.68
CA CYS A 51 4.72 4.23 -8.51
C CYS A 51 4.06 4.18 -7.13
N PHE A 52 2.82 3.69 -7.07
CA PHE A 52 2.14 3.42 -5.80
C PHE A 52 2.46 2.01 -5.32
N VAL A 53 2.99 1.88 -4.11
CA VAL A 53 3.38 0.59 -3.52
C VAL A 53 3.03 0.55 -2.04
N GLY A 54 2.66 -0.64 -1.55
CA GLY A 54 2.42 -0.89 -0.12
C GLY A 54 3.73 -0.85 0.68
N VAL A 55 3.91 0.17 1.50
CA VAL A 55 5.09 0.33 2.37
C VAL A 55 4.66 0.78 3.78
N PRO A 56 5.47 0.53 4.82
CA PRO A 56 5.19 1.01 6.16
C PRO A 56 5.32 2.54 6.21
N VAL A 57 4.24 3.22 6.58
CA VAL A 57 4.19 4.68 6.68
C VAL A 57 3.72 5.14 8.05
N LYS A 58 4.26 6.27 8.49
CA LYS A 58 3.74 7.01 9.64
C LYS A 58 2.55 7.84 9.20
N LEU A 59 1.37 7.53 9.74
CA LEU A 59 0.16 8.32 9.53
C LEU A 59 -0.06 9.29 10.68
N THR A 60 -0.21 10.57 10.34
CA THR A 60 -0.58 11.66 11.25
C THR A 60 -1.77 12.44 10.70
N ASN A 61 -2.18 13.50 11.38
CA ASN A 61 -3.26 14.37 10.89
C ASN A 61 -2.96 15.04 9.54
N LYS A 62 -1.69 15.05 9.09
CA LYS A 62 -1.26 15.53 7.78
C LYS A 62 -1.27 14.45 6.70
N GLY A 63 -1.74 13.24 7.01
CA GLY A 63 -1.66 12.08 6.14
C GLY A 63 -0.33 11.35 6.31
N VAL A 64 0.34 11.03 5.21
CA VAL A 64 1.62 10.32 5.21
C VAL A 64 2.74 11.28 5.58
N GLU A 65 3.29 11.14 6.79
CA GLU A 65 4.37 12.00 7.28
C GLU A 65 5.75 11.44 6.96
N LYS A 66 5.90 10.12 6.99
CA LYS A 66 7.17 9.45 6.78
C LYS A 66 6.97 8.06 6.18
N ILE A 67 7.76 7.72 5.18
CA ILE A 67 7.91 6.35 4.68
C ILE A 67 9.13 5.74 5.36
N TYR A 68 8.96 4.55 5.95
CA TYR A 68 10.06 3.83 6.58
C TYR A 68 10.78 2.97 5.54
N GLN A 69 11.99 3.40 5.19
CA GLN A 69 12.91 2.61 4.37
C GLN A 69 13.78 1.73 5.26
N PHE A 70 14.05 0.52 4.79
CA PHE A 70 14.90 -0.45 5.43
C PHE A 70 15.65 -1.24 4.37
N GLU A 71 16.77 -1.83 4.76
CA GLU A 71 17.56 -2.66 3.86
C GLU A 71 16.82 -3.96 3.59
N LEU A 72 16.52 -4.20 2.31
CA LEU A 72 15.95 -5.46 1.84
C LEU A 72 17.09 -6.42 1.53
N SER A 73 16.89 -7.70 1.87
CA SER A 73 17.78 -8.75 1.38
C SER A 73 17.71 -8.85 -0.16
N PRO A 74 18.69 -9.48 -0.82
CA PRO A 74 18.69 -9.60 -2.29
C PRO A 74 17.40 -10.23 -2.85
N SER A 75 16.88 -11.26 -2.19
CA SER A 75 15.64 -11.94 -2.59
C SER A 75 14.40 -11.06 -2.40
N GLU A 76 14.33 -10.31 -1.29
CA GLU A 76 13.23 -9.37 -1.05
C GLU A 76 13.28 -8.17 -2.00
N SER A 77 14.47 -7.70 -2.36
CA SER A 77 14.66 -6.65 -3.35
C SER A 77 14.16 -7.07 -4.73
N GLU A 78 14.46 -8.30 -5.15
CA GLU A 78 13.91 -8.86 -6.40
C GLU A 78 12.39 -8.98 -6.36
N ALA A 79 11.83 -9.51 -5.26
CA ALA A 79 10.38 -9.60 -5.09
C ALA A 79 9.71 -8.22 -5.10
N PHE A 80 10.32 -7.23 -4.46
CA PHE A 80 9.84 -5.85 -4.44
C PHE A 80 9.84 -5.23 -5.85
N LYS A 81 10.95 -5.36 -6.59
CA LYS A 81 11.05 -4.90 -7.99
C LYS A 81 9.98 -5.53 -8.88
N LYS A 82 9.71 -6.82 -8.69
CA LYS A 82 8.64 -7.51 -9.42
C LYS A 82 7.25 -6.94 -9.09
N SER A 83 6.99 -6.63 -7.82
CA SER A 83 5.74 -5.98 -7.41
C SER A 83 5.59 -4.57 -8.00
N VAL A 84 6.68 -3.80 -8.03
CA VAL A 84 6.71 -2.45 -8.62
C VAL A 84 6.42 -2.51 -10.11
N ALA A 85 7.06 -3.44 -10.84
CA ALA A 85 6.84 -3.61 -12.28
C ALA A 85 5.37 -3.90 -12.63
N ALA A 86 4.72 -4.77 -11.86
CA ALA A 86 3.30 -5.07 -12.04
C ALA A 86 2.39 -3.84 -11.80
N ASN A 87 2.71 -3.03 -10.79
CA ASN A 87 1.96 -1.81 -10.50
C ASN A 87 2.15 -0.75 -11.60
N VAL A 88 3.37 -0.58 -12.11
CA VAL A 88 3.66 0.33 -13.23
C VAL A 88 2.94 -0.08 -14.51
N GLU A 89 2.90 -1.38 -14.80
CA GLU A 89 2.13 -1.91 -15.94
C GLU A 89 0.64 -1.54 -15.84
N LEU A 90 0.01 -1.78 -14.68
CA LEU A 90 -1.37 -1.39 -14.41
C LEU A 90 -1.61 0.13 -14.51
N MET A 91 -0.66 0.93 -14.02
CA MET A 91 -0.72 2.40 -14.13
C MET A 91 -0.62 2.86 -15.59
N ASN A 92 0.20 2.22 -16.41
CA ASN A 92 0.33 2.55 -17.82
C ASN A 92 -0.92 2.17 -18.62
N ILE A 93 -1.55 1.03 -18.31
CA ILE A 93 -2.83 0.64 -18.91
C ILE A 93 -3.90 1.69 -18.60
N THR A 94 -4.02 2.10 -17.33
CA THR A 94 -5.06 3.06 -16.90
C THR A 94 -4.83 4.48 -17.43
N LYS A 95 -3.58 4.91 -17.65
CA LYS A 95 -3.26 6.18 -18.35
C LYS A 95 -3.78 6.25 -19.79
N GLY A 96 -4.03 5.12 -20.44
CA GLY A 96 -4.67 5.11 -21.76
C GLY A 96 -6.18 5.36 -21.72
N PHE A 97 -6.80 5.22 -20.55
CA PHE A 97 -8.25 5.35 -20.34
C PHE A 97 -8.67 6.66 -19.63
N LEU A 98 -7.77 7.26 -18.85
CA LEU A 98 -7.96 8.52 -18.12
C LEU A 98 -7.42 9.71 -18.92
#